data_AF-A0A1N7SIS7-F1
#
_entry.id   AF-A0A1N7SIS7-F1
#
_cell.length_a   1.000
_cell.length_b   1.000
_cell.length_c   1.000
_cell.angle_alpha   90.00
_cell.angle_beta   90.00
_cell.angle_gamma   90.00
#
_symmetry.space_group_name_H-M   'P 1'
#
loop_
_entity.id
_entity.type
_entity.pdbx_description
1 polymer ?
#
loop_
_entity_poly.entity_id
_entity_poly.type
_entity_poly.pdbx_seq_one_letter_code
_entity_poly.pdbx_strand_id
1 'polypeptide(L)' 'MDLIEMAKKSGMQVLLDAQIGSQSYHSVCGPLSSLQRFADEVGKALAAEAAAQAALHSAVEA' A
#
# COMPACT_ATOMS: atom_id res chain seq x y z
N MET A 1 4.89 -1.59 -4.15
CA MET A 1 3.92 -0.77 -3.39
C MET A 1 4.53 -0.17 -2.11
N ASP A 2 4.26 1.11 -1.77
CA ASP A 2 4.62 1.77 -0.49
C ASP A 2 3.35 2.11 0.32
N LEU A 3 3.12 1.39 1.42
CA LEU A 3 1.88 1.51 2.20
C LEU A 3 1.78 2.81 3.01
N ILE A 4 2.91 3.39 3.42
CA ILE A 4 2.91 4.61 4.25
C ILE A 4 2.53 5.81 3.39
N GLU A 5 3.10 5.91 2.19
CA GLU A 5 2.72 6.96 1.24
C GLU A 5 1.27 6.81 0.78
N MET A 6 0.77 5.58 0.62
CA MET A 6 -0.64 5.34 0.32
C MET A 6 -1.55 5.77 1.47
N ALA A 7 -1.20 5.46 2.71
CA ALA A 7 -1.97 5.90 3.87
C ALA A 7 -2.04 7.44 3.93
N LYS A 8 -0.91 8.14 3.74
CA LYS A 8 -0.86 9.62 3.68
C LYS A 8 -1.77 10.18 2.59
N LYS A 9 -1.67 9.66 1.37
CA LYS A 9 -2.52 10.10 0.23
C LYS A 9 -4.01 9.85 0.46
N SER A 10 -4.34 8.82 1.23
CA SER A 10 -5.72 8.47 1.59
C SER A 10 -6.31 9.37 2.67
N GLY A 11 -5.50 10.26 3.26
CA GLY A 11 -5.89 11.12 4.37
C GLY A 11 -5.79 10.44 5.74
N MET A 12 -4.94 9.43 5.88
CA MET A 12 -4.56 8.87 7.17
C MET A 12 -3.35 9.63 7.73
N GLN A 13 -3.31 9.81 9.06
CA GLN A 13 -2.18 10.38 9.78
C GLN A 13 -1.24 9.27 10.24
N VAL A 14 0.06 9.42 9.99
CA VAL A 14 1.11 8.54 10.53
C VAL A 14 1.46 9.02 11.94
N LEU A 15 1.31 8.14 12.93
CA LEU A 15 1.52 8.43 14.36
C LEU A 15 2.89 7.99 14.83
N LEU A 16 3.29 6.79 14.43
CA LEU A 16 4.61 6.22 14.72
C LEU A 16 5.26 5.90 13.40
N ASP A 17 6.50 6.34 13.26
CA ASP A 17 7.44 5.93 12.24
C ASP A 17 8.76 5.76 12.99
N ALA A 18 8.96 4.56 13.54
CA ALA A 18 10.08 4.30 14.43
C ALA A 18 10.63 2.90 14.23
N GLN A 19 11.94 2.77 14.35
CA GLN A 19 12.61 1.49 14.48
C GLN A 19 12.79 1.17 15.96
N ILE A 20 12.15 0.09 16.42
CA ILE A 20 12.27 -0.40 17.80
C ILE A 20 13.01 -1.74 17.74
N GLY A 21 14.26 -1.73 18.21
CA GLY A 21 15.17 -2.86 18.03
C GLY A 21 15.48 -3.10 16.55
N SER A 22 15.19 -4.30 16.05
CA SER A 22 15.37 -4.67 14.64
C SER A 22 14.13 -4.46 13.78
N GLN A 23 13.00 -4.07 14.37
CA GLN A 23 11.71 -4.00 13.68
C GLN A 23 11.29 -2.55 13.46
N SER A 24 10.79 -2.27 12.26
CA SER A 24 10.17 -0.99 11.92
C SER A 24 8.69 -1.04 12.26
N TYR A 25 8.26 -0.12 13.13
CA TYR A 25 6.89 0.02 13.58
C TYR A 25 6.27 1.27 12.98
N HIS A 26 5.12 1.07 12.36
CA HIS A 26 4.31 2.16 11.84
C HIS A 26 2.89 2.05 12.35
N SER A 27 2.33 3.17 12.78
CA SER A 27 0.92 3.26 13.13
C SER A 27 0.27 4.41 12.40
N VAL A 28 -0.98 4.20 11.99
CA VAL A 28 -1.79 5.21 11.31
C VAL A 28 -3.15 5.34 11.98
N CYS A 29 -3.71 6.55 11.98
CA CYS A 29 -5.07 6.81 12.43
C CYS A 29 -5.80 7.74 11.46
N GLY A 30 -7.12 7.71 11.49
CA GLY A 30 -7.94 8.54 10.62
C GLY A 30 -9.41 8.14 10.68
N PRO A 31 -10.29 8.93 10.05
CA PRO A 31 -11.69 8.59 9.93
C PRO A 31 -11.88 7.34 9.05
N LEU A 32 -12.99 6.63 9.25
CA LEU A 32 -13.31 5.42 8.47
C LEU A 32 -13.34 5.66 6.96
N SER A 33 -13.73 6.87 6.52
CA SER A 33 -13.71 7.25 5.12
C SER A 33 -12.30 7.30 4.52
N SER A 34 -11.29 7.70 5.29
CA SER A 34 -9.87 7.65 4.87
C SER A 34 -9.38 6.20 4.80
N LEU A 35 -9.80 5.34 5.75
CA LEU A 35 -9.47 3.92 5.74
C LEU A 35 -10.07 3.21 4.51
N GLN A 36 -11.31 3.53 4.15
CA GLN A 36 -11.96 2.99 2.95
C GLN A 36 -11.18 3.38 1.69
N ARG A 37 -10.82 4.66 1.53
CA ARG A 37 -10.00 5.12 0.39
C ARG A 37 -8.66 4.40 0.31
N PHE A 38 -8.02 4.20 1.46
CA PHE A 38 -6.77 3.43 1.53
C PHE A 38 -6.95 1.99 1.04
N ALA A 39 -8.00 1.29 1.50
CA ALA A 39 -8.29 -0.07 1.06
C ALA A 39 -8.56 -0.13 -0.46
N ASP A 40 -9.30 0.83 -1.00
CA ASP A 40 -9.59 0.91 -2.43
C ASP A 40 -8.30 1.10 -3.25
N GLU A 41 -7.39 1.99 -2.82
CA GLU A 41 -6.11 2.22 -3.49
C GLU A 41 -5.17 1.01 -3.40
N VAL A 42 -5.13 0.30 -2.27
CA VAL A 42 -4.40 -0.98 -2.14
C VAL A 42 -4.95 -2.02 -3.11
N GLY A 43 -6.26 -2.14 -3.23
CA GLY A 43 -6.90 -3.05 -4.18
C GLY A 43 -6.51 -2.76 -5.63
N LYS A 44 -6.52 -1.48 -6.04
CA LYS A 44 -6.09 -1.06 -7.37
C LYS A 44 -4.61 -1.34 -7.62
N ALA A 45 -3.74 -1.06 -6.64
CA ALA A 45 -2.30 -1.31 -6.74
C ALA A 45 -1.99 -2.80 -6.93
N LEU A 46 -2.63 -3.67 -6.13
CA LEU A 46 -2.47 -5.12 -6.25
C LEU A 46 -2.96 -5.65 -7.61
N ALA A 47 -4.11 -5.15 -8.09
CA ALA A 47 -4.62 -5.53 -9.41
C ALA A 47 -3.67 -5.11 -10.53
N ALA A 48 -3.07 -3.91 -10.44
CA ALA A 48 -2.09 -3.43 -11.41
C ALA A 48 -0.79 -4.25 -11.39
N GLU A 49 -0.27 -4.59 -10.21
CA GLU A 49 0.92 -5.44 -10.06
C GLU A 49 0.66 -6.86 -10.63
N ALA A 50 -0.49 -7.45 -10.35
CA ALA A 50 -0.88 -8.76 -10.89
C ALA A 50 -1.01 -8.74 -12.42
N ALA A 51 -1.63 -7.69 -12.99
CA ALA A 51 -1.73 -7.54 -14.44
C ALA A 51 -0.35 -7.39 -15.11
N ALA A 52 0.56 -6.62 -14.49
CA ALA A 52 1.93 -6.46 -14.98
C ALA A 52 2.71 -7.78 -14.94
N GLN A 53 2.57 -8.58 -13.88
CA GLN A 53 3.20 -9.89 -13.76
C GLN A 53 2.69 -10.88 -14.82
N ALA A 54 1.38 -10.91 -15.06
CA ALA A 54 0.79 -11.75 -16.10
C ALA A 54 1.33 -11.39 -17.49
N ALA A 55 1.40 -10.10 -17.81
CA ALA A 55 1.93 -9.62 -19.09
C ALA A 55 3.42 -9.97 -19.27
N LEU A 56 4.23 -9.89 -18.20
CA LEU A 56 5.64 -10.26 -18.25
C LEU A 56 5.82 -11.76 -18.45
N HIS A 57 5.02 -12.60 -17.78
CA HIS A 57 5.07 -14.06 -17.97
C HIS A 57 4.72 -14.45 -19.41
N SER A 58 3.67 -13.86 -19.99
CA SER A 58 3.28 -14.12 -21.38
C SER A 58 4.32 -13.67 -22.41
N ALA A 59 5.14 -12.66 -22.09
CA ALA A 59 6.21 -12.19 -22.97
C ALA A 59 7.50 -13.02 -22.88
N VAL A 60 7.67 -13.84 -21.84
CA VAL A 60 8.81 -14.75 -21.66
C VAL A 60 8.54 -16.14 -22.28
N GLU A 61 7.28 -16.53 -22.41
CA GLU A 61 6.87 -17.79 -23.06
C GLU A 61 6.62 -17.68 -24.58
N ALA A 62 6.67 -16.46 -25.14
CA ALA A 62 6.52 -16.17 -26.57
C ALA A 62 7.87 -15.94 -27.26
#